data_AF-A0A928DJV7-F1
#
_entry.id   AF-A0A928DJV7-F1
#
_cell.length_a   1.000
_cell.length_b   1.000
_cell.length_c   1.000
_cell.angle_alpha   90.00
_cell.angle_beta   90.00
_cell.angle_gamma   90.00
#
_symmetry.space_group_name_H-M   'P 1'
#
loop_
_entity.id
_entity.type
_entity.pdbx_description
1 polymer ?
#
loop_
_entity_poly.entity_id
_entity_poly.type
_entity_poly.pdbx_seq_one_letter_code
_entity_poly.pdbx_strand_id
1 'polypeptide(L)'
;MPICPKCSATIHAGAEDQCPACGYDISQADEIFGEGQVEFTRVVDAAGVLTHQERLELMHTLEQLERRIRPVALCIYITDVGQVQELRTHAHWILNHARIHHPSFGKREQLKAIEDAELRERRPGEARPPQEPRQSWLERTWQAVREHVLDALHPLPPPVRHEWMLILVLDVQLEMACFSWGYKLDPYIDPDRINTCIKSAQLQFRERAMVPALRKVMRKATRRISVSASSVNRKLRRAQKMSALAAALGIMLGSCALAEEAVPNPPPAEQQAAAPASPEQDDEMPHWRAEDYRHLMAGELLTGYTSLFPPKPTPEEIKAEEARKKELRRQQRELQRQRKLPVQKTQKPDKPEESDTRILGRYSDIYIHPPKGSSLNDPQNLLTTVEKEDVEHVLRELNANSKFRIYVSVFKGGQDIPSELSVDMLVTATVQPCEYAVLMRYPTGNPAAIELGYQEINPAEARRHEWLQKVRTAAGDGSAEGLMSALRCISSQITPISDTFVPVITNSGRKPPKITIQYKENKKEKKRTIKDRIQEAIENPLIVSMVLYPLGILSSLVGLWFVFNWMRTSSKLVESEADLRLSSPYGAGVSRYVRYLEGTEAGKEKRLF
;
A
#
# COMPACT_ATOMS: atom_id res chain seq x y z
N MET A 1 -6.63 -2.77 -21.82
CA MET A 1 -6.13 -3.04 -23.19
C MET A 1 -4.77 -2.40 -23.29
N PRO A 2 -3.72 -3.18 -23.56
CA PRO A 2 -2.37 -2.65 -23.73
C PRO A 2 -2.25 -1.80 -25.00
N ILE A 3 -1.08 -1.21 -25.14
CA ILE A 3 -0.82 -0.09 -26.03
C ILE A 3 0.40 -0.41 -26.88
N CYS A 4 0.34 -0.10 -28.18
CA CYS A 4 1.45 -0.30 -29.11
C CYS A 4 2.71 0.46 -28.64
N PRO A 5 3.88 -0.22 -28.55
CA PRO A 5 5.13 0.44 -28.18
C PRO A 5 5.44 1.66 -29.07
N LYS A 6 5.31 1.51 -30.38
CA LYS A 6 5.54 2.57 -31.38
C LYS A 6 4.45 3.64 -31.36
N CYS A 7 3.27 3.39 -31.95
CA CYS A 7 2.26 4.45 -32.21
C CYS A 7 1.36 4.83 -31.02
N SER A 8 1.40 4.11 -29.90
CA SER A 8 0.50 4.29 -28.74
C SER A 8 -1.01 4.07 -28.97
N ALA A 9 -1.41 3.48 -30.10
CA ALA A 9 -2.77 2.96 -30.28
C ALA A 9 -3.06 1.82 -29.29
N THR A 10 -4.32 1.68 -28.86
CA THR A 10 -4.77 0.52 -28.08
C THR A 10 -4.83 -0.71 -28.97
N ILE A 11 -4.25 -1.81 -28.51
CA ILE A 11 -4.26 -3.10 -29.21
C ILE A 11 -5.39 -3.96 -28.66
N HIS A 12 -6.14 -4.60 -29.56
CA HIS A 12 -7.19 -5.57 -29.24
C HIS A 12 -6.60 -7.00 -29.19
N ALA A 13 -7.30 -7.92 -28.54
CA ALA A 13 -6.97 -9.34 -28.58
C ALA A 13 -7.01 -9.86 -30.04
N GLY A 14 -6.07 -10.73 -30.41
CA GLY A 14 -5.98 -11.29 -31.77
C GLY A 14 -5.19 -10.45 -32.79
N ALA A 15 -4.47 -9.41 -32.36
CA ALA A 15 -3.48 -8.72 -33.19
C ALA A 15 -2.12 -9.44 -33.09
N GLU A 16 -2.08 -10.72 -33.49
CA GLU A 16 -0.96 -11.64 -33.27
C GLU A 16 0.31 -11.18 -34.00
N ASP A 17 0.24 -10.91 -35.30
CA ASP A 17 1.42 -10.58 -36.10
C ASP A 17 1.91 -9.14 -35.91
N GLN A 18 1.04 -8.14 -36.12
CA GLN A 18 1.45 -6.74 -36.19
C GLN A 18 0.38 -5.75 -35.70
N CYS A 19 0.82 -4.54 -35.33
CA CYS A 19 -0.07 -3.48 -34.89
C CYS A 19 -0.93 -2.94 -36.07
N PRO A 20 -2.26 -3.05 -36.03
CA PRO A 20 -3.13 -2.65 -37.15
C PRO A 20 -3.12 -1.14 -37.44
N ALA A 21 -2.58 -0.31 -36.53
CA ALA A 21 -2.53 1.14 -36.68
C ALA A 21 -1.19 1.67 -37.25
N CYS A 22 -0.12 0.87 -37.23
CA CYS A 22 1.21 1.35 -37.67
C CYS A 22 2.17 0.27 -38.21
N GLY A 23 1.71 -0.97 -38.35
CA GLY A 23 2.51 -2.11 -38.82
C GLY A 23 3.66 -2.50 -37.87
N TYR A 24 3.67 -2.05 -36.61
CA TYR A 24 4.73 -2.42 -35.67
C TYR A 24 4.68 -3.89 -35.30
N ASP A 25 5.85 -4.52 -35.31
CA ASP A 25 6.14 -5.90 -34.93
C ASP A 25 7.45 -5.92 -34.10
N ILE A 26 7.73 -6.99 -33.34
CA ILE A 26 8.97 -7.13 -32.56
C ILE A 26 10.23 -7.07 -33.45
N SER A 27 10.18 -7.61 -34.67
CA SER A 27 11.29 -7.58 -35.64
C SER A 27 11.82 -6.17 -35.91
N GLN A 28 10.95 -5.15 -35.95
CA GLN A 28 11.34 -3.75 -36.13
C GLN A 28 12.09 -3.17 -34.93
N ALA A 29 11.97 -3.77 -33.76
CA ALA A 29 12.82 -3.43 -32.61
C ALA A 29 14.15 -4.18 -32.68
N ASP A 30 14.14 -5.42 -33.19
CA ASP A 30 15.33 -6.26 -33.35
C ASP A 30 16.27 -5.69 -34.44
N GLU A 31 15.73 -5.06 -35.50
CA GLU A 31 16.50 -4.27 -36.46
C GLU A 31 17.26 -3.07 -35.83
N ILE A 32 16.72 -2.51 -34.74
CA ILE A 32 17.26 -1.29 -34.09
C ILE A 32 18.22 -1.64 -32.95
N PHE A 33 17.86 -2.62 -32.12
CA PHE A 33 18.58 -2.98 -30.89
C PHE A 33 19.34 -4.31 -31.00
N GLY A 34 19.10 -5.09 -32.06
CA GLY A 34 19.67 -6.41 -32.32
C GLY A 34 18.74 -7.57 -31.93
N GLU A 35 18.93 -8.73 -32.56
CA GLU A 35 18.28 -10.00 -32.20
C GLU A 35 18.94 -10.72 -31.00
N GLY A 36 20.00 -10.12 -30.44
CA GLY A 36 20.82 -10.72 -29.39
C GLY A 36 20.11 -10.79 -28.04
N GLN A 37 20.25 -11.91 -27.34
CA GLN A 37 19.86 -12.01 -25.93
C GLN A 37 20.76 -11.14 -25.06
N VAL A 38 20.17 -10.21 -24.29
CA VAL A 38 20.90 -9.29 -23.41
C VAL A 38 20.96 -9.83 -22.00
N GLU A 39 22.16 -9.94 -21.42
CA GLU A 39 22.30 -10.31 -20.01
C GLU A 39 21.73 -9.21 -19.10
N PHE A 40 20.73 -9.56 -18.30
CA PHE A 40 19.95 -8.59 -17.54
C PHE A 40 19.93 -8.92 -16.04
N THR A 41 20.30 -7.96 -15.19
CA THR A 41 20.17 -8.07 -13.73
C THR A 41 18.84 -7.47 -13.27
N ARG A 42 18.31 -7.84 -12.09
CA ARG A 42 17.02 -7.27 -11.61
C ARG A 42 17.02 -5.74 -11.49
N VAL A 43 18.19 -5.14 -11.30
CA VAL A 43 18.39 -3.68 -11.31
C VAL A 43 19.56 -3.38 -12.24
N VAL A 44 19.26 -2.88 -13.44
CA VAL A 44 20.24 -2.37 -14.40
C VAL A 44 20.18 -0.85 -14.39
N ASP A 45 21.34 -0.23 -14.23
CA ASP A 45 21.53 1.21 -14.19
C ASP A 45 22.60 1.58 -15.22
N ALA A 46 22.16 1.79 -16.46
CA ALA A 46 23.02 2.20 -17.57
C ALA A 46 23.39 3.69 -17.45
N ALA A 47 22.50 4.51 -16.87
CA ALA A 47 22.71 5.94 -16.64
C ALA A 47 23.68 6.26 -15.48
N GLY A 48 24.12 5.26 -14.70
CA GLY A 48 25.05 5.43 -13.59
C GLY A 48 24.53 6.29 -12.43
N VAL A 49 23.21 6.35 -12.22
CA VAL A 49 22.57 7.21 -11.22
C VAL A 49 22.63 6.61 -9.80
N LEU A 50 22.79 5.29 -9.68
CA LEU A 50 22.73 4.57 -8.42
C LEU A 50 24.11 4.09 -7.95
N THR A 51 24.44 4.41 -6.69
CA THR A 51 25.61 3.82 -6.03
C THR A 51 25.46 2.30 -5.91
N HIS A 52 26.57 1.59 -5.69
CA HIS A 52 26.57 0.13 -5.49
C HIS A 52 25.68 -0.30 -4.31
N GLN A 53 25.70 0.46 -3.20
CA GLN A 53 24.87 0.18 -2.02
C GLN A 53 23.37 0.37 -2.32
N GLU A 54 23.01 1.41 -3.06
CA GLU A 54 21.64 1.68 -3.49
C GLU A 54 21.09 0.60 -4.44
N ARG A 55 21.92 0.09 -5.36
CA ARG A 55 21.55 -1.05 -6.22
C ARG A 55 21.25 -2.30 -5.40
N LEU A 56 22.09 -2.63 -4.41
CA LEU A 56 21.84 -3.76 -3.49
C LEU A 56 20.57 -3.56 -2.64
N GLU A 57 20.33 -2.33 -2.15
CA GLU A 57 19.14 -2.00 -1.37
C GLU A 57 17.84 -2.12 -2.20
N LEU A 58 17.89 -1.75 -3.48
CA LEU A 58 16.79 -1.98 -4.43
C LEU A 58 16.62 -3.46 -4.76
N MET A 59 17.68 -4.22 -5.05
CA MET A 59 17.59 -5.67 -5.30
C MET A 59 16.91 -6.41 -4.13
N HIS A 60 17.31 -6.11 -2.89
CA HIS A 60 16.67 -6.69 -1.71
C HIS A 60 15.21 -6.21 -1.55
N THR A 61 14.91 -4.96 -1.90
CA THR A 61 13.54 -4.44 -1.92
C THR A 61 12.68 -5.21 -2.94
N LEU A 62 13.19 -5.50 -4.14
CA LEU A 62 12.48 -6.24 -5.18
C LEU A 62 12.22 -7.69 -4.74
N GLU A 63 13.24 -8.38 -4.22
CA GLU A 63 13.12 -9.75 -3.71
C GLU A 63 12.05 -9.87 -2.61
N GLN A 64 11.98 -8.91 -1.68
CA GLN A 64 10.91 -8.85 -0.66
C GLN A 64 9.51 -8.65 -1.25
N LEU A 65 9.38 -8.03 -2.42
CA LEU A 65 8.11 -7.79 -3.11
C LEU A 65 7.70 -9.01 -3.97
N GLU A 66 8.63 -9.63 -4.69
CA GLU A 66 8.41 -10.88 -5.45
C GLU A 66 7.84 -11.98 -4.55
N ARG A 67 8.40 -12.15 -3.34
CA ARG A 67 7.91 -13.10 -2.32
C ARG A 67 6.42 -12.89 -1.95
N ARG A 68 5.85 -11.70 -2.14
CA ARG A 68 4.43 -11.37 -1.84
C ARG A 68 3.49 -11.59 -3.03
N ILE A 69 4.01 -11.60 -4.26
CA ILE A 69 3.23 -11.74 -5.49
C ILE A 69 3.85 -12.81 -6.40
N ARG A 70 3.52 -14.08 -6.14
CA ARG A 70 4.05 -15.20 -6.94
C ARG A 70 3.15 -15.49 -8.15
N PRO A 71 3.71 -15.81 -9.34
CA PRO A 71 5.12 -16.08 -9.62
C PRO A 71 5.82 -14.91 -10.35
N VAL A 72 5.64 -13.67 -9.90
CA VAL A 72 6.11 -12.46 -10.61
C VAL A 72 7.60 -12.21 -10.42
N ALA A 73 8.29 -11.88 -11.51
CA ALA A 73 9.65 -11.33 -11.49
C ALA A 73 9.61 -9.79 -11.63
N LEU A 74 10.41 -9.07 -10.85
CA LEU A 74 10.41 -7.61 -10.83
C LEU A 74 11.76 -7.06 -11.28
N CYS A 75 11.74 -6.18 -12.28
CA CYS A 75 12.94 -5.56 -12.84
C CYS A 75 12.85 -4.03 -12.87
N ILE A 76 14.00 -3.36 -12.77
CA ILE A 76 14.17 -1.93 -12.95
C ILE A 76 15.29 -1.69 -13.97
N TYR A 77 15.01 -0.90 -14.99
CA TYR A 77 15.97 -0.41 -15.97
C TYR A 77 16.05 1.12 -15.89
N ILE A 78 17.25 1.66 -15.69
CA ILE A 78 17.53 3.09 -15.70
C ILE A 78 18.49 3.39 -16.86
N THR A 79 18.10 4.32 -17.73
CA THR A 79 18.79 4.59 -19.00
C THR A 79 18.88 6.10 -19.27
N ASP A 80 19.75 6.48 -20.19
CA ASP A 80 20.04 7.87 -20.56
C ASP A 80 20.10 8.04 -22.10
N VAL A 81 19.43 7.17 -22.85
CA VAL A 81 19.51 7.11 -24.33
C VAL A 81 18.85 8.32 -25.02
N GLY A 82 17.94 9.03 -24.34
CA GLY A 82 17.48 10.36 -24.81
C GLY A 82 16.50 10.33 -25.98
N GLN A 83 16.03 9.15 -26.42
CA GLN A 83 15.11 9.00 -27.56
C GLN A 83 13.66 8.70 -27.14
N VAL A 84 12.80 9.73 -27.21
CA VAL A 84 11.37 9.68 -26.78
C VAL A 84 10.54 8.62 -27.50
N GLN A 85 10.75 8.39 -28.79
CA GLN A 85 9.95 7.40 -29.54
C GLN A 85 10.44 5.97 -29.32
N GLU A 86 11.68 5.80 -28.90
CA GLU A 86 12.32 4.50 -28.72
C GLU A 86 12.09 3.92 -27.33
N LEU A 87 11.91 4.73 -26.28
CA LEU A 87 11.86 4.24 -24.90
C LEU A 87 10.82 3.12 -24.63
N ARG A 88 9.60 3.18 -25.20
CA ARG A 88 8.63 2.06 -25.10
C ARG A 88 9.02 0.86 -25.96
N THR A 89 9.55 1.11 -27.16
CA THR A 89 10.01 0.07 -28.10
C THR A 89 11.15 -0.72 -27.46
N HIS A 90 12.13 -0.01 -26.89
CA HIS A 90 13.22 -0.54 -26.11
C HIS A 90 12.71 -1.27 -24.84
N ALA A 91 11.75 -0.71 -24.11
CA ALA A 91 11.15 -1.40 -22.95
C ALA A 91 10.48 -2.74 -23.31
N HIS A 92 9.82 -2.80 -24.47
CA HIS A 92 9.20 -4.02 -24.99
C HIS A 92 10.25 -5.01 -25.53
N TRP A 93 11.27 -4.50 -26.22
CA TRP A 93 12.40 -5.28 -26.72
C TRP A 93 13.18 -5.94 -25.57
N ILE A 94 13.60 -5.16 -24.56
CA ILE A 94 14.24 -5.68 -23.34
C ILE A 94 13.39 -6.78 -22.73
N LEU A 95 12.07 -6.61 -22.63
CA LEU A 95 11.23 -7.63 -22.00
C LEU A 95 11.20 -8.97 -22.76
N ASN A 96 11.42 -8.96 -24.07
CA ASN A 96 11.51 -10.17 -24.89
C ASN A 96 12.95 -10.72 -25.04
N HIS A 97 13.97 -9.86 -24.97
CA HIS A 97 15.39 -10.23 -25.18
C HIS A 97 16.24 -10.31 -23.90
N ALA A 98 15.73 -9.90 -22.74
CA ALA A 98 16.47 -9.93 -21.47
C ALA A 98 16.64 -11.37 -20.96
N ARG A 99 17.85 -11.92 -21.09
CA ARG A 99 18.27 -13.11 -20.36
C ARG A 99 18.57 -12.73 -18.91
N ILE A 100 17.58 -12.91 -18.04
CA ILE A 100 17.76 -12.63 -16.61
C ILE A 100 18.69 -13.67 -15.98
N HIS A 101 19.83 -13.20 -15.49
CA HIS A 101 20.72 -14.00 -14.67
C HIS A 101 20.04 -14.36 -13.34
N HIS A 102 19.98 -15.66 -13.03
CA HIS A 102 19.60 -16.14 -11.70
C HIS A 102 20.84 -16.14 -10.81
N PRO A 103 21.01 -15.13 -9.94
CA PRO A 103 21.41 -15.44 -8.57
C PRO A 103 20.85 -14.44 -7.54
N SER A 104 19.84 -14.85 -6.78
CA SER A 104 19.37 -14.21 -5.54
C SER A 104 18.28 -15.08 -4.90
N PHE A 105 18.56 -16.16 -4.16
CA PHE A 105 19.82 -16.68 -3.59
C PHE A 105 20.50 -15.73 -2.61
N GLY A 106 19.82 -15.48 -1.48
CA GLY A 106 20.54 -15.12 -0.26
C GLY A 106 21.56 -16.20 0.10
N LYS A 107 22.61 -15.83 0.85
CA LYS A 107 23.87 -16.58 1.15
C LYS A 107 23.83 -18.12 1.08
N ARG A 108 22.74 -18.76 1.54
CA ARG A 108 22.54 -20.20 1.58
C ARG A 108 22.58 -20.88 0.21
N GLU A 109 22.07 -20.24 -0.85
CA GLU A 109 22.09 -20.82 -2.20
C GLU A 109 23.26 -20.35 -3.04
N GLN A 110 23.95 -19.26 -2.66
CA GLN A 110 25.32 -19.04 -3.15
C GLN A 110 26.22 -20.20 -2.72
N LEU A 111 26.12 -20.63 -1.45
CA LEU A 111 26.85 -21.81 -0.95
C LEU A 111 26.48 -23.08 -1.74
N LYS A 112 25.19 -23.40 -1.90
CA LYS A 112 24.78 -24.57 -2.71
C LYS A 112 25.19 -24.49 -4.18
N ALA A 113 25.11 -23.33 -4.82
CA ALA A 113 25.52 -23.19 -6.22
C ALA A 113 27.03 -23.31 -6.41
N ILE A 114 27.83 -22.87 -5.43
CA ILE A 114 29.28 -23.13 -5.36
C ILE A 114 29.53 -24.62 -5.13
N GLU A 115 28.83 -25.25 -4.19
CA GLU A 115 28.95 -26.68 -3.86
C GLU A 115 28.55 -27.58 -5.05
N ASP A 116 27.48 -27.26 -5.77
CA ASP A 116 27.04 -27.94 -7.00
C ASP A 116 27.98 -27.70 -8.19
N ALA A 117 28.68 -26.55 -8.23
CA ALA A 117 29.72 -26.28 -9.22
C ALA A 117 31.01 -27.08 -8.90
N GLU A 118 31.47 -27.07 -7.65
CA GLU A 118 32.59 -27.92 -7.18
C GLU A 118 32.28 -29.41 -7.38
N LEU A 119 31.04 -29.85 -7.17
CA LEU A 119 30.59 -31.22 -7.45
C LEU A 119 30.62 -31.57 -8.95
N ARG A 120 30.45 -30.60 -9.85
CA ARG A 120 30.58 -30.77 -11.30
C ARG A 120 32.02 -30.74 -11.80
N GLU A 121 32.91 -30.03 -11.12
CA GLU A 121 34.34 -29.96 -11.47
C GLU A 121 35.17 -31.14 -10.94
N ARG A 122 34.66 -31.90 -9.96
CA ARG A 122 35.33 -33.12 -9.47
C ARG A 122 35.54 -34.16 -10.56
N ARG A 123 36.81 -34.41 -10.87
CA ARG A 123 37.22 -35.51 -11.76
C ARG A 123 36.93 -36.87 -11.08
N PRO A 124 36.52 -37.90 -11.84
CA PRO A 124 36.27 -39.22 -11.28
C PRO A 124 37.58 -39.86 -10.78
N GLY A 125 37.75 -39.90 -9.46
CA GLY A 125 38.93 -40.46 -8.79
C GLY A 125 39.37 -39.73 -7.52
N GLU A 126 38.89 -38.51 -7.28
CA GLU A 126 39.32 -37.71 -6.13
C GLU A 126 38.68 -38.17 -4.80
N ALA A 127 39.48 -38.23 -3.74
CA ALA A 127 39.09 -38.84 -2.47
C ALA A 127 37.99 -38.02 -1.74
N ARG A 128 37.04 -38.71 -1.09
CA ARG A 128 36.04 -38.03 -0.25
C ARG A 128 36.73 -37.25 0.88
N PRO A 129 36.32 -36.00 1.15
CA PRO A 129 36.73 -35.31 2.37
C PRO A 129 36.26 -36.09 3.63
N PRO A 130 36.85 -35.83 4.80
CA PRO A 130 36.53 -36.55 6.03
C PRO A 130 35.03 -36.51 6.31
N GLN A 131 34.45 -37.64 6.73
CA GLN A 131 33.06 -37.67 7.17
C GLN A 131 32.87 -36.70 8.34
N GLU A 132 31.97 -35.73 8.20
CA GLU A 132 31.56 -34.86 9.29
C GLU A 132 31.09 -35.68 10.50
N PRO A 133 31.32 -35.21 11.73
CA PRO A 133 30.98 -35.95 12.94
C PRO A 133 29.50 -36.33 12.96
N ARG A 134 29.20 -37.51 13.52
CA ARG A 134 27.83 -38.05 13.65
C ARG A 134 26.93 -37.10 14.45
N GLN A 135 26.31 -36.13 13.77
CA GLN A 135 25.25 -35.28 14.32
C GLN A 135 24.10 -36.15 14.85
N SER A 136 23.55 -35.74 15.98
CA SER A 136 22.47 -36.46 16.64
C SER A 136 21.22 -36.52 15.74
N TRP A 137 20.44 -37.59 15.84
CA TRP A 137 19.17 -37.69 15.10
C TRP A 137 18.19 -36.57 15.48
N LEU A 138 18.29 -36.04 16.71
CA LEU A 138 17.56 -34.86 17.17
C LEU A 138 18.04 -33.58 16.49
N GLU A 139 19.35 -33.43 16.23
CA GLU A 139 19.87 -32.28 15.49
C GLU A 139 19.47 -32.35 14.02
N ARG A 140 19.50 -33.53 13.41
CA ARG A 140 19.05 -33.74 12.02
C ARG A 140 17.54 -33.49 11.86
N THR A 141 16.72 -33.99 12.78
CA THR A 141 15.28 -33.72 12.74
C THR A 141 14.97 -32.26 13.07
N TRP A 142 15.68 -31.63 14.01
CA TRP A 142 15.52 -30.20 14.30
C TRP A 142 16.00 -29.31 13.16
N GLN A 143 17.09 -29.65 12.48
CA GLN A 143 17.54 -28.98 11.26
C GLN A 143 16.53 -29.17 10.14
N ALA A 144 16.07 -30.40 9.85
CA ALA A 144 15.06 -30.66 8.82
C ALA A 144 13.73 -29.94 9.10
N VAL A 145 13.26 -29.91 10.35
CA VAL A 145 12.06 -29.15 10.76
C VAL A 145 12.30 -27.65 10.63
N ARG A 146 13.45 -27.14 11.06
CA ARG A 146 13.84 -25.73 10.90
C ARG A 146 13.95 -25.34 9.43
N GLU A 147 14.43 -26.23 8.57
CA GLU A 147 14.45 -26.06 7.11
C GLU A 147 13.04 -26.04 6.55
N HIS A 148 12.20 -27.02 6.86
CA HIS A 148 10.80 -27.03 6.41
C HIS A 148 10.02 -25.79 6.87
N VAL A 149 10.26 -25.30 8.10
CA VAL A 149 9.67 -24.08 8.63
C VAL A 149 10.24 -22.84 7.94
N LEU A 150 11.54 -22.76 7.69
CA LEU A 150 12.16 -21.65 6.95
C LEU A 150 11.74 -21.63 5.47
N ASP A 151 11.58 -22.78 4.84
CA ASP A 151 11.14 -22.92 3.45
C ASP A 151 9.62 -22.67 3.33
N ALA A 152 8.83 -22.94 4.37
CA ALA A 152 7.42 -22.55 4.45
C ALA A 152 7.24 -21.04 4.72
N LEU A 153 8.13 -20.42 5.51
CA LEU A 153 8.13 -18.98 5.81
C LEU A 153 8.77 -18.14 4.69
N HIS A 154 9.77 -18.69 4.00
CA HIS A 154 10.49 -18.07 2.89
C HIS A 154 10.59 -18.99 1.66
N PRO A 155 9.47 -19.45 1.07
CA PRO A 155 9.55 -20.28 -0.13
C PRO A 155 10.27 -19.51 -1.25
N LEU A 156 11.20 -20.19 -1.89
CA LEU A 156 12.06 -19.60 -2.92
C LEU A 156 11.22 -18.95 -4.03
N PRO A 157 11.70 -17.86 -4.64
CA PRO A 157 11.08 -17.34 -5.85
C PRO A 157 11.14 -18.44 -6.93
N PRO A 158 10.05 -18.70 -7.67
CA PRO A 158 10.07 -19.66 -8.77
C PRO A 158 11.08 -19.21 -9.85
N PRO A 159 11.54 -20.12 -10.74
CA PRO A 159 12.40 -19.76 -11.85
C PRO A 159 11.77 -18.60 -12.65
N VAL A 160 12.59 -17.61 -13.00
CA VAL A 160 12.12 -16.39 -13.66
C VAL A 160 11.58 -16.75 -15.04
N ARG A 161 10.30 -16.45 -15.28
CA ARG A 161 9.62 -16.57 -16.58
C ARG A 161 9.32 -15.16 -17.09
N HIS A 162 9.77 -14.83 -18.30
CA HIS A 162 9.52 -13.55 -18.97
C HIS A 162 8.04 -13.19 -19.04
N GLU A 163 7.19 -14.19 -19.27
CA GLU A 163 5.72 -14.05 -19.30
C GLU A 163 5.12 -13.50 -17.98
N TRP A 164 5.85 -13.65 -16.87
CA TRP A 164 5.50 -13.17 -15.52
C TRP A 164 6.37 -11.98 -15.07
N MET A 165 7.14 -11.38 -15.97
CA MET A 165 7.98 -10.23 -15.66
C MET A 165 7.20 -8.92 -15.67
N LEU A 166 7.48 -8.05 -14.69
CA LEU A 166 7.14 -6.63 -14.71
C LEU A 166 8.44 -5.82 -14.67
N ILE A 167 8.71 -5.07 -15.75
CA ILE A 167 9.86 -4.16 -15.82
C ILE A 167 9.39 -2.70 -15.71
N LEU A 168 10.05 -1.94 -14.84
CA LEU A 168 9.95 -0.48 -14.78
C LEU A 168 11.13 0.10 -15.57
N VAL A 169 10.84 0.82 -16.66
CA VAL A 169 11.84 1.49 -17.49
C VAL A 169 11.78 2.99 -17.25
N LEU A 170 12.93 3.59 -16.96
CA LEU A 170 13.06 5.00 -16.60
C LEU A 170 14.22 5.63 -17.38
N ASP A 171 13.93 6.68 -18.16
CA ASP A 171 14.93 7.50 -18.85
C ASP A 171 15.18 8.78 -18.06
N VAL A 172 16.44 8.98 -17.68
CA VAL A 172 16.90 10.07 -16.81
C VAL A 172 17.00 11.40 -17.55
N GLN A 173 17.38 11.37 -18.84
CA GLN A 173 17.50 12.58 -19.66
C GLN A 173 16.14 13.10 -20.10
N LEU A 174 15.20 12.20 -20.39
CA LEU A 174 13.85 12.54 -20.84
C LEU A 174 12.86 12.79 -19.69
N GLU A 175 13.27 12.51 -18.46
CA GLU A 175 12.42 12.54 -17.26
C GLU A 175 11.16 11.64 -17.38
N MET A 176 11.23 10.60 -18.20
CA MET A 176 10.11 9.73 -18.55
C MET A 176 10.24 8.33 -17.94
N ALA A 177 9.10 7.76 -17.55
CA ALA A 177 9.02 6.37 -17.13
C ALA A 177 7.80 5.66 -17.72
N CYS A 178 7.93 4.34 -17.93
CA CYS A 178 6.85 3.45 -18.31
C CYS A 178 7.04 2.05 -17.70
N PHE A 179 5.98 1.25 -17.69
CA PHE A 179 6.04 -0.17 -17.36
C PHE A 179 5.90 -1.01 -18.62
N SER A 180 6.58 -2.15 -18.71
CA SER A 180 6.20 -3.25 -19.60
C SER A 180 6.01 -4.53 -18.80
N TRP A 181 5.15 -5.44 -19.28
CA TRP A 181 4.83 -6.69 -18.60
C TRP A 181 4.60 -7.84 -19.58
N GLY A 182 4.87 -9.06 -19.10
CA GLY A 182 4.63 -10.29 -19.84
C GLY A 182 3.17 -10.75 -19.86
N TYR A 183 2.83 -11.65 -20.79
CA TYR A 183 1.44 -12.06 -21.09
C TYR A 183 0.61 -12.50 -19.89
N LYS A 184 1.19 -13.25 -18.95
CA LYS A 184 0.47 -13.80 -17.79
C LYS A 184 0.11 -12.73 -16.75
N LEU A 185 0.67 -11.52 -16.86
CA LEU A 185 0.32 -10.37 -16.03
C LEU A 185 -0.79 -9.48 -16.60
N ASP A 186 -1.09 -9.58 -17.90
CA ASP A 186 -2.08 -8.70 -18.56
C ASP A 186 -3.47 -8.72 -17.88
N PRO A 187 -4.02 -9.86 -17.40
CA PRO A 187 -5.29 -9.89 -16.68
C PRO A 187 -5.28 -9.14 -15.34
N TYR A 188 -4.10 -8.90 -14.76
CA TYR A 188 -3.92 -8.31 -13.43
C TYR A 188 -3.56 -6.82 -13.48
N ILE A 189 -3.09 -6.33 -14.64
CA ILE A 189 -2.59 -4.97 -14.85
C ILE A 189 -3.58 -4.15 -15.68
N ASP A 190 -4.00 -3.01 -15.14
CA ASP A 190 -4.68 -1.96 -15.89
C ASP A 190 -3.62 -0.91 -16.29
N PRO A 191 -3.36 -0.70 -17.60
CA PRO A 191 -2.25 0.14 -18.08
C PRO A 191 -2.42 1.63 -17.77
N ASP A 192 -3.66 2.11 -17.63
CA ASP A 192 -3.93 3.50 -17.24
C ASP A 192 -3.76 3.66 -15.73
N ARG A 193 -4.15 2.64 -14.95
CA ARG A 193 -3.99 2.66 -13.49
C ARG A 193 -2.56 2.43 -13.04
N ILE A 194 -1.78 1.56 -13.67
CA ILE A 194 -0.41 1.25 -13.20
C ILE A 194 0.49 2.50 -13.23
N ASN A 195 0.29 3.39 -14.19
CA ASN A 195 0.98 4.68 -14.30
C ASN A 195 0.78 5.60 -13.09
N THR A 196 -0.33 5.49 -12.34
CA THR A 196 -0.49 6.28 -11.11
C THR A 196 0.48 5.86 -10.00
N CYS A 197 1.12 4.68 -10.10
CA CYS A 197 2.18 4.28 -9.18
C CYS A 197 3.42 5.18 -9.34
N ILE A 198 3.86 5.43 -10.58
CA ILE A 198 4.97 6.35 -10.94
C ILE A 198 4.66 7.75 -10.40
N LYS A 199 3.51 8.32 -10.78
CA LYS A 199 3.06 9.65 -10.34
C LYS A 199 3.07 9.83 -8.82
N SER A 200 2.74 8.77 -8.09
CA SER A 200 2.66 8.84 -6.63
C SER A 200 4.03 8.88 -5.92
N ALA A 201 5.13 8.77 -6.66
CA ALA A 201 6.51 8.96 -6.20
C ALA A 201 7.14 10.27 -6.71
N GLN A 202 6.37 11.14 -7.37
CA GLN A 202 6.83 12.42 -7.93
C GLN A 202 7.64 13.28 -6.95
N LEU A 203 7.21 13.39 -5.68
CA LEU A 203 7.95 14.16 -4.67
C LEU A 203 9.36 13.61 -4.46
N GLN A 204 9.50 12.29 -4.33
CA GLN A 204 10.81 11.63 -4.16
C GLN A 204 11.69 11.81 -5.40
N PHE A 205 11.12 11.76 -6.60
CA PHE A 205 11.90 12.03 -7.82
C PHE A 205 12.35 13.49 -7.90
N ARG A 206 11.50 14.47 -7.51
CA ARG A 206 11.88 15.89 -7.42
C ARG A 206 12.98 16.16 -6.39
N GLU A 207 12.95 15.44 -5.26
CA GLU A 207 13.99 15.44 -4.23
C GLU A 207 15.28 14.72 -4.67
N ARG A 208 15.34 14.21 -5.91
CA ARG A 208 16.43 13.34 -6.46
C ARG A 208 16.65 12.06 -5.65
N ALA A 209 15.71 11.68 -4.78
CA ALA A 209 15.76 10.51 -3.93
C ALA A 209 15.32 9.24 -4.70
N MET A 210 16.17 8.80 -5.64
CA MET A 210 15.85 7.72 -6.59
C MET A 210 15.48 6.40 -5.93
N VAL A 211 16.25 5.91 -4.95
CA VAL A 211 15.92 4.65 -4.26
C VAL A 211 14.57 4.72 -3.52
N PRO A 212 14.29 5.74 -2.67
CA PRO A 212 12.95 5.92 -2.10
C PRO A 212 11.83 6.03 -3.14
N ALA A 213 12.07 6.70 -4.28
CA ALA A 213 11.09 6.82 -5.35
C ALA A 213 10.77 5.46 -5.99
N LEU A 214 11.79 4.76 -6.50
CA LEU A 214 11.66 3.45 -7.16
C LEU A 214 11.03 2.41 -6.23
N ARG A 215 11.46 2.35 -4.96
CA ARG A 215 10.85 1.53 -3.90
C ARG A 215 9.35 1.81 -3.75
N LYS A 216 8.95 3.08 -3.75
CA LYS A 216 7.55 3.52 -3.58
C LYS A 216 6.71 3.18 -4.81
N VAL A 217 7.27 3.30 -6.01
CA VAL A 217 6.63 2.88 -7.28
C VAL A 217 6.38 1.39 -7.27
N MET A 218 7.43 0.57 -7.11
CA MET A 218 7.33 -0.89 -7.17
C MET A 218 6.44 -1.47 -6.07
N ARG A 219 6.54 -0.97 -4.82
CA ARG A 219 5.66 -1.40 -3.71
C ARG A 219 4.18 -1.08 -3.97
N LYS A 220 3.86 -0.02 -4.71
CA LYS A 220 2.47 0.30 -5.08
C LYS A 220 2.00 -0.50 -6.29
N ALA A 221 2.86 -0.76 -7.28
CA ALA A 221 2.53 -1.62 -8.41
C ALA A 221 2.19 -3.04 -7.95
N THR A 222 3.05 -3.66 -7.13
CA THR A 222 2.80 -5.00 -6.56
C THR A 222 1.57 -5.06 -5.68
N ARG A 223 1.32 -4.04 -4.84
CA ARG A 223 0.06 -3.94 -4.05
C ARG A 223 -1.18 -3.87 -4.95
N ARG A 224 -1.11 -3.22 -6.12
CA ARG A 224 -2.24 -3.18 -7.06
C ARG A 224 -2.47 -4.52 -7.74
N ILE A 225 -1.41 -5.18 -8.22
CA ILE A 225 -1.48 -6.54 -8.79
C ILE A 225 -2.09 -7.51 -7.76
N SER A 226 -1.64 -7.47 -6.50
CA SER A 226 -2.20 -8.24 -5.39
C SER A 226 -3.70 -7.99 -5.15
N VAL A 227 -4.14 -6.73 -5.14
CA VAL A 227 -5.57 -6.40 -4.98
C VAL A 227 -6.40 -6.92 -6.17
N SER A 228 -5.93 -6.70 -7.41
CA SER A 228 -6.57 -7.22 -8.62
C SER A 228 -6.67 -8.75 -8.60
N ALA A 229 -5.64 -9.44 -8.10
CA ALA A 229 -5.55 -10.90 -8.10
C ALA A 229 -6.75 -11.59 -7.46
N SER A 230 -7.28 -11.05 -6.35
CA SER A 230 -8.44 -11.62 -5.67
C SER A 230 -9.70 -11.70 -6.56
N SER A 231 -9.94 -10.65 -7.37
CA SER A 231 -11.08 -10.55 -8.28
C SER A 231 -10.86 -11.37 -9.54
N VAL A 232 -9.67 -11.26 -10.14
CA VAL A 232 -9.29 -11.94 -11.38
C VAL A 232 -9.23 -13.45 -11.16
N ASN A 233 -8.60 -13.93 -10.09
CA ASN A 233 -8.56 -15.37 -9.76
C ASN A 233 -9.96 -15.94 -9.52
N ARG A 234 -10.90 -15.17 -8.95
CA ARG A 234 -12.30 -15.60 -8.79
C ARG A 234 -13.02 -15.72 -10.14
N LYS A 235 -12.72 -14.86 -11.11
CA LYS A 235 -13.25 -14.94 -12.48
C LYS A 235 -12.64 -16.12 -13.25
N LEU A 236 -11.31 -16.23 -13.29
CA LEU A 236 -10.60 -17.31 -13.99
C LEU A 236 -11.03 -18.70 -13.49
N ARG A 237 -11.09 -18.90 -12.16
CA ARG A 237 -11.57 -20.17 -11.59
C ARG A 237 -13.04 -20.48 -11.88
N ARG A 238 -13.88 -19.46 -12.13
CA ARG A 238 -15.27 -19.65 -12.58
C ARG A 238 -15.31 -20.06 -14.05
N ALA A 239 -14.55 -19.38 -14.91
CA ALA A 239 -14.42 -19.72 -16.33
C ALA A 239 -13.89 -21.16 -16.51
N GLN A 240 -12.81 -21.52 -15.81
CA GLN A 240 -12.27 -22.89 -15.80
C GLN A 240 -13.31 -23.93 -15.34
N LYS A 241 -14.11 -23.64 -14.31
CA LYS A 241 -15.18 -24.55 -13.87
C LYS A 241 -16.31 -24.68 -14.89
N MET A 242 -16.70 -23.59 -15.56
CA MET A 242 -17.72 -23.62 -16.62
C MET A 242 -17.21 -24.37 -17.85
N SER A 243 -15.95 -24.16 -18.25
CA SER A 243 -15.30 -24.89 -19.34
C SER A 243 -15.17 -26.39 -19.02
N ALA A 244 -14.76 -26.76 -17.80
CA ALA A 244 -14.70 -28.16 -17.38
C ALA A 244 -16.08 -28.83 -17.32
N LEU A 245 -17.13 -28.11 -16.91
CA LEU A 245 -18.51 -28.60 -16.97
C LEU A 245 -19.00 -28.78 -18.41
N ALA A 246 -18.70 -27.83 -19.30
CA ALA A 246 -19.03 -27.93 -20.72
C ALA A 246 -18.28 -29.10 -21.41
N ALA A 247 -17.01 -29.31 -21.08
CA ALA A 247 -16.24 -30.46 -21.55
C ALA A 247 -16.78 -31.79 -21.01
N ALA A 248 -17.16 -31.85 -19.73
CA ALA A 248 -17.78 -33.05 -19.15
C ALA A 248 -19.14 -33.36 -19.78
N LEU A 249 -19.98 -32.35 -20.04
CA LEU A 249 -21.23 -32.51 -20.78
C LEU A 249 -20.99 -32.92 -22.24
N GLY A 250 -19.96 -32.36 -22.90
CA GLY A 250 -19.53 -32.74 -24.24
C GLY A 250 -19.05 -34.19 -24.31
N ILE A 251 -18.34 -34.69 -23.30
CA ILE A 251 -17.92 -36.10 -23.21
C ILE A 251 -19.13 -37.01 -22.95
N MET A 252 -20.09 -36.61 -22.10
CA MET A 252 -21.32 -37.38 -21.86
C MET A 252 -22.22 -37.45 -23.10
N LEU A 253 -22.25 -36.41 -23.94
CA LEU A 253 -22.97 -36.41 -25.21
C LEU A 253 -22.18 -37.09 -26.35
N GLY A 254 -20.86 -36.99 -26.35
CA GLY A 254 -19.97 -37.62 -27.34
C GLY A 254 -19.73 -39.11 -27.14
N SER A 255 -20.07 -39.68 -25.98
CA SER A 255 -19.89 -41.12 -25.69
C SER A 255 -20.92 -42.04 -26.35
N CYS A 256 -21.88 -41.50 -27.12
CA CYS A 256 -22.87 -42.30 -27.86
C CYS A 256 -22.52 -42.58 -29.33
N ALA A 257 -21.34 -42.15 -29.81
CA ALA A 257 -21.01 -42.14 -31.24
C ALA A 257 -19.68 -42.86 -31.58
N LEU A 258 -19.46 -44.07 -31.04
CA LEU A 258 -18.44 -45.01 -31.54
C LEU A 258 -18.92 -46.47 -31.43
N ALA A 259 -19.60 -46.93 -32.49
CA ALA A 259 -19.78 -48.34 -32.82
C ALA A 259 -20.08 -48.45 -34.33
N GLU A 260 -19.03 -48.62 -35.13
CA GLU A 260 -19.11 -48.76 -36.59
C GLU A 260 -18.81 -50.22 -36.96
N GLU A 261 -19.82 -50.96 -37.44
CA GLU A 261 -19.62 -52.07 -38.39
C GLU A 261 -20.95 -52.56 -39.02
N ALA A 262 -20.84 -53.07 -40.26
CA ALA A 262 -21.82 -53.85 -41.04
C ALA A 262 -23.04 -53.15 -41.68
N VAL A 263 -22.99 -53.10 -43.02
CA VAL A 263 -24.07 -52.90 -44.01
C VAL A 263 -24.25 -54.28 -44.70
N PRO A 264 -25.46 -54.83 -44.96
CA PRO A 264 -26.27 -54.37 -46.10
C PRO A 264 -27.81 -54.51 -46.13
N ASN A 265 -28.41 -53.51 -46.78
CA ASN A 265 -29.61 -53.51 -47.64
C ASN A 265 -31.08 -53.53 -47.07
N PRO A 266 -32.05 -52.95 -47.83
CA PRO A 266 -33.44 -52.66 -47.43
C PRO A 266 -34.45 -53.61 -48.16
N PRO A 267 -35.78 -53.37 -48.30
CA PRO A 267 -36.72 -52.38 -47.71
C PRO A 267 -37.82 -53.14 -46.88
N PRO A 268 -39.11 -52.73 -46.67
CA PRO A 268 -39.87 -51.52 -47.06
C PRO A 268 -40.54 -50.79 -45.87
N ALA A 269 -41.82 -50.38 -45.99
CA ALA A 269 -42.52 -49.44 -45.12
C ALA A 269 -43.86 -49.96 -44.57
N GLU A 270 -44.24 -49.56 -43.35
CA GLU A 270 -45.65 -49.37 -42.98
C GLU A 270 -45.86 -48.44 -41.76
N GLN A 271 -46.65 -47.38 -41.99
CA GLN A 271 -47.66 -46.73 -41.13
C GLN A 271 -47.46 -46.48 -39.61
N GLN A 272 -47.26 -45.21 -39.29
CA GLN A 272 -48.04 -44.38 -38.33
C GLN A 272 -48.50 -44.95 -36.97
N ALA A 273 -48.01 -44.34 -35.89
CA ALA A 273 -48.78 -44.12 -34.66
C ALA A 273 -48.41 -42.74 -34.05
N ALA A 274 -49.41 -41.94 -33.67
CA ALA A 274 -49.22 -40.54 -33.25
C ALA A 274 -49.10 -40.37 -31.72
N ALA A 275 -48.33 -39.37 -31.30
CA ALA A 275 -48.30 -38.84 -29.93
C ALA A 275 -48.20 -37.29 -29.98
N PRO A 276 -48.66 -36.55 -28.96
CA PRO A 276 -49.17 -35.19 -29.15
C PRO A 276 -48.12 -34.07 -29.12
N ALA A 277 -48.50 -32.98 -29.79
CA ALA A 277 -47.75 -31.76 -30.05
C ALA A 277 -46.92 -31.18 -28.89
N SER A 278 -45.71 -30.74 -29.25
CA SER A 278 -45.00 -29.60 -28.65
C SER A 278 -44.53 -28.70 -29.81
N PRO A 279 -44.48 -27.36 -29.65
CA PRO A 279 -44.29 -26.46 -30.78
C PRO A 279 -42.84 -26.46 -31.26
N GLU A 280 -42.63 -26.93 -32.50
CA GLU A 280 -41.43 -26.66 -33.26
C GLU A 280 -41.40 -25.17 -33.65
N GLN A 281 -40.30 -24.48 -33.30
CA GLN A 281 -39.90 -23.24 -33.97
C GLN A 281 -38.64 -23.58 -34.76
N ASP A 282 -38.80 -23.74 -36.06
CA ASP A 282 -37.70 -23.97 -36.98
C ASP A 282 -36.85 -22.70 -37.11
N ASP A 283 -35.66 -22.71 -36.53
CA ASP A 283 -34.58 -21.76 -36.87
C ASP A 283 -33.97 -22.16 -38.24
N GLU A 284 -34.80 -22.18 -39.30
CA GLU A 284 -34.30 -22.23 -40.68
C GLU A 284 -33.63 -20.88 -41.02
N MET A 285 -32.31 -20.87 -40.93
CA MET A 285 -31.50 -19.72 -41.36
C MET A 285 -31.73 -19.48 -42.87
N PRO A 286 -32.19 -18.28 -43.28
CA PRO A 286 -32.71 -18.06 -44.62
C PRO A 286 -31.67 -18.33 -45.71
N HIS A 287 -32.01 -19.22 -46.63
CA HIS A 287 -31.11 -19.66 -47.70
C HIS A 287 -31.09 -18.62 -48.83
N TRP A 288 -30.02 -17.83 -48.88
CA TRP A 288 -29.80 -16.81 -49.92
C TRP A 288 -29.72 -17.47 -51.30
N ARG A 289 -30.56 -17.04 -52.23
CA ARG A 289 -30.47 -17.49 -53.63
C ARG A 289 -29.33 -16.75 -54.32
N ALA A 290 -28.76 -17.37 -55.36
CA ALA A 290 -27.70 -16.74 -56.15
C ALA A 290 -28.16 -15.43 -56.84
N GLU A 291 -29.47 -15.26 -57.00
CA GLU A 291 -30.12 -14.06 -57.52
C GLU A 291 -30.12 -12.92 -56.47
N ASP A 292 -30.44 -13.23 -55.21
CA ASP A 292 -30.40 -12.26 -54.10
C ASP A 292 -28.99 -11.67 -53.92
N TYR A 293 -27.96 -12.50 -54.10
CA TYR A 293 -26.56 -12.06 -54.08
C TYR A 293 -26.24 -11.07 -55.23
N ARG A 294 -26.85 -11.23 -56.41
CA ARG A 294 -26.68 -10.28 -57.52
C ARG A 294 -27.39 -8.96 -57.23
N HIS A 295 -28.61 -8.99 -56.72
CA HIS A 295 -29.36 -7.78 -56.33
C HIS A 295 -28.71 -7.04 -55.14
N LEU A 296 -28.02 -7.75 -54.24
CA LEU A 296 -27.22 -7.16 -53.17
C LEU A 296 -26.00 -6.43 -53.74
N MET A 297 -25.25 -7.09 -54.63
CA MET A 297 -24.04 -6.51 -55.26
C MET A 297 -24.37 -5.39 -56.25
N ALA A 298 -25.57 -5.38 -56.83
CA ALA A 298 -26.11 -4.27 -57.64
C ALA A 298 -26.65 -3.09 -56.80
N GLY A 299 -26.77 -3.26 -55.47
CA GLY A 299 -27.27 -2.22 -54.55
C GLY A 299 -28.80 -2.04 -54.54
N GLU A 300 -29.56 -2.87 -55.26
CA GLU A 300 -31.01 -2.71 -55.43
C GLU A 300 -31.78 -3.06 -54.14
N LEU A 301 -31.30 -4.05 -53.37
CA LEU A 301 -31.88 -4.48 -52.10
C LEU A 301 -31.74 -3.45 -50.95
N LEU A 302 -30.96 -2.39 -51.12
CA LEU A 302 -30.78 -1.33 -50.10
C LEU A 302 -31.94 -0.31 -50.05
N THR A 303 -32.85 -0.34 -51.02
CA THR A 303 -33.91 0.68 -51.18
C THR A 303 -35.01 0.60 -50.11
N GLY A 304 -35.23 -0.56 -49.49
CA GLY A 304 -36.27 -0.77 -48.45
C GLY A 304 -35.84 -0.56 -46.99
N TYR A 305 -34.53 -0.50 -46.70
CA TYR A 305 -34.00 -0.50 -45.32
C TYR A 305 -33.57 0.88 -44.79
N THR A 306 -33.81 1.94 -45.55
CA THR A 306 -33.40 3.32 -45.24
C THR A 306 -34.14 3.97 -44.06
N SER A 307 -35.15 3.30 -43.47
CA SER A 307 -35.96 3.81 -42.36
C SER A 307 -35.49 3.37 -40.95
N LEU A 308 -34.56 2.40 -40.84
CA LEU A 308 -34.09 1.90 -39.54
C LEU A 308 -32.94 2.71 -38.93
N PHE A 309 -32.31 3.59 -39.71
CA PHE A 309 -31.30 4.52 -39.22
C PHE A 309 -31.89 5.94 -39.20
N PRO A 310 -31.95 6.62 -38.04
CA PRO A 310 -32.39 8.01 -38.02
C PRO A 310 -31.46 8.86 -38.89
N PRO A 311 -31.98 9.90 -39.58
CA PRO A 311 -31.14 10.78 -40.38
C PRO A 311 -30.01 11.36 -39.53
N LYS A 312 -28.82 11.50 -40.13
CA LYS A 312 -27.67 12.09 -39.43
C LYS A 312 -28.08 13.48 -38.90
N PRO A 313 -27.93 13.74 -37.59
CA PRO A 313 -28.36 15.02 -37.02
C PRO A 313 -27.61 16.16 -37.70
N THR A 314 -28.34 17.22 -38.02
CA THR A 314 -27.80 18.42 -38.64
C THR A 314 -26.77 19.09 -37.71
N PRO A 315 -25.86 19.93 -38.24
CA PRO A 315 -24.88 20.65 -37.41
C PRO A 315 -25.50 21.51 -36.31
N GLU A 316 -26.76 21.94 -36.47
CA GLU A 316 -27.53 22.68 -35.46
C GLU A 316 -28.09 21.75 -34.38
N GLU A 317 -28.61 20.58 -34.74
CA GLU A 317 -29.05 19.55 -33.78
C GLU A 317 -27.88 19.01 -32.96
N ILE A 318 -26.71 18.82 -33.56
CA ILE A 318 -25.48 18.43 -32.84
C ILE A 318 -25.12 19.50 -31.81
N LYS A 319 -25.09 20.79 -32.20
CA LYS A 319 -24.85 21.91 -31.27
C LYS A 319 -25.90 22.00 -30.16
N ALA A 320 -27.18 21.76 -30.48
CA ALA A 320 -28.26 21.75 -29.51
C ALA A 320 -28.13 20.57 -28.51
N GLU A 321 -27.76 19.38 -28.98
CA GLU A 321 -27.55 18.22 -28.12
C GLU A 321 -26.28 18.37 -27.26
N GLU A 322 -25.21 18.98 -27.78
CA GLU A 322 -24.03 19.35 -27.00
C GLU A 322 -24.36 20.39 -25.92
N ALA A 323 -25.13 21.42 -26.25
CA ALA A 323 -25.63 22.39 -25.27
C ALA A 323 -26.48 21.71 -24.18
N ARG A 324 -27.37 20.80 -24.57
CA ARG A 324 -28.22 20.02 -23.64
C ARG A 324 -27.38 19.08 -22.75
N LYS A 325 -26.36 18.42 -23.30
CA LYS A 325 -25.38 17.61 -22.54
C LYS A 325 -24.52 18.48 -21.60
N LYS A 326 -24.16 19.69 -22.00
CA LYS A 326 -23.41 20.66 -21.18
C LYS A 326 -24.24 21.14 -19.99
N GLU A 327 -25.52 21.44 -20.21
CA GLU A 327 -26.45 21.81 -19.14
C GLU A 327 -26.78 20.63 -18.21
N LEU A 328 -26.97 19.42 -18.74
CA LEU A 328 -27.12 18.21 -17.91
C LEU A 328 -25.89 17.97 -17.02
N ARG A 329 -24.68 18.18 -17.55
CA ARG A 329 -23.42 18.13 -16.78
C ARG A 329 -23.33 19.23 -15.72
N ARG A 330 -23.90 20.41 -15.97
CA ARG A 330 -24.00 21.50 -14.98
C ARG A 330 -24.94 21.10 -13.85
N GLN A 331 -26.16 20.66 -14.17
CA GLN A 331 -27.14 20.17 -13.20
C GLN A 331 -26.60 18.99 -12.37
N GLN A 332 -25.89 18.04 -12.98
CA GLN A 332 -25.23 16.96 -12.24
C GLN A 332 -24.12 17.46 -11.30
N ARG A 333 -23.33 18.47 -11.70
CA ARG A 333 -22.35 19.11 -10.81
C ARG A 333 -23.01 19.88 -9.68
N GLU A 334 -24.18 20.47 -9.92
CA GLU A 334 -24.97 21.19 -8.94
C GLU A 334 -25.62 20.25 -7.92
N LEU A 335 -26.22 19.14 -8.36
CA LEU A 335 -26.65 18.01 -7.53
C LEU A 335 -25.49 17.41 -6.72
N GLN A 336 -24.30 17.29 -7.30
CA GLN A 336 -23.10 16.86 -6.56
C GLN A 336 -22.60 17.91 -5.56
N ARG A 337 -22.81 19.20 -5.81
CA ARG A 337 -22.56 20.26 -4.82
C ARG A 337 -23.59 20.22 -3.69
N GLN A 338 -24.88 20.05 -3.99
CA GLN A 338 -25.93 19.84 -3.00
C GLN A 338 -25.70 18.58 -2.15
N ARG A 339 -25.18 17.50 -2.73
CA ARG A 339 -24.74 16.29 -2.00
C ARG A 339 -23.41 16.44 -1.22
N LYS A 340 -22.65 17.51 -1.45
CA LYS A 340 -21.35 17.78 -0.79
C LYS A 340 -21.39 18.97 0.17
N LEU A 341 -22.42 19.80 0.10
CA LEU A 341 -22.82 20.67 1.20
C LEU A 341 -23.11 19.76 2.41
N PRO A 342 -22.63 20.11 3.61
CA PRO A 342 -22.95 19.35 4.80
C PRO A 342 -24.46 19.36 4.97
N VAL A 343 -25.06 18.18 5.08
CA VAL A 343 -26.46 18.04 5.46
C VAL A 343 -26.62 18.71 6.81
N GLN A 344 -27.29 19.87 6.84
CA GLN A 344 -27.90 20.37 8.06
C GLN A 344 -28.89 19.29 8.50
N LYS A 345 -28.46 18.44 9.44
CA LYS A 345 -29.36 17.48 10.09
C LYS A 345 -30.43 18.31 10.78
N THR A 346 -31.65 18.24 10.29
CA THR A 346 -32.83 18.63 11.05
C THR A 346 -32.76 17.88 12.38
N GLN A 347 -32.73 18.63 13.48
CA GLN A 347 -32.49 18.07 14.81
C GLN A 347 -33.56 17.03 15.16
N LYS A 348 -33.12 15.80 15.32
CA LYS A 348 -33.81 14.78 16.10
C LYS A 348 -33.17 14.86 17.49
N PRO A 349 -33.93 14.94 18.60
CA PRO A 349 -33.34 15.22 19.91
C PRO A 349 -32.27 14.18 20.26
N ASP A 350 -31.04 14.66 20.45
CA ASP A 350 -29.86 13.82 20.51
C ASP A 350 -29.80 13.03 21.81
N LYS A 351 -29.46 11.73 21.70
CA LYS A 351 -28.80 11.03 22.81
C LYS A 351 -27.34 11.51 22.79
N PRO A 352 -26.73 11.85 23.95
CA PRO A 352 -25.32 12.23 24.00
C PRO A 352 -24.44 11.11 23.44
N GLU A 353 -23.45 11.46 22.63
CA GLU A 353 -22.51 10.48 22.09
C GLU A 353 -21.55 10.03 23.21
N GLU A 354 -21.05 8.79 23.15
CA GLU A 354 -20.18 8.21 24.20
C GLU A 354 -18.87 9.00 24.42
N SER A 355 -18.48 9.82 23.44
CA SER A 355 -17.37 10.78 23.53
C SER A 355 -17.68 12.07 24.30
N ASP A 356 -18.93 12.34 24.65
CA ASP A 356 -19.31 13.55 25.37
C ASP A 356 -19.12 13.40 26.88
N THR A 357 -19.26 12.17 27.40
CA THR A 357 -19.10 11.86 28.83
C THR A 357 -17.71 11.35 29.18
N ARG A 358 -16.98 10.69 28.28
CA ARG A 358 -15.68 10.07 28.60
C ARG A 358 -14.60 10.31 27.54
N ILE A 359 -13.36 10.51 28.00
CA ILE A 359 -12.17 10.52 27.14
C ILE A 359 -11.97 9.13 26.51
N LEU A 360 -12.08 9.03 25.18
CA LEU A 360 -11.75 7.81 24.44
C LEU A 360 -10.27 7.45 24.60
N GLY A 361 -9.96 6.16 24.85
CA GLY A 361 -8.60 5.69 25.13
C GLY A 361 -7.54 5.98 24.04
N ARG A 362 -7.97 6.28 22.81
CA ARG A 362 -7.03 6.75 21.75
C ARG A 362 -6.40 8.12 22.05
N TYR A 363 -6.98 8.90 22.96
CA TYR A 363 -6.50 10.22 23.35
C TYR A 363 -5.72 10.21 24.68
N SER A 364 -6.04 9.29 25.61
CA SER A 364 -5.34 9.20 26.91
C SER A 364 -3.83 9.00 26.73
N ASP A 365 -3.44 8.12 25.82
CA ASP A 365 -2.03 7.83 25.55
C ASP A 365 -1.26 9.07 25.07
N ILE A 366 -1.92 9.97 24.34
CA ILE A 366 -1.33 11.21 23.81
C ILE A 366 -1.26 12.30 24.89
N TYR A 367 -2.22 12.34 25.82
CA TYR A 367 -2.10 13.21 27.01
C TYR A 367 -0.95 12.78 27.92
N ILE A 368 -0.72 11.46 28.08
CA ILE A 368 0.37 10.90 28.90
C ILE A 368 1.74 10.99 28.19
N HIS A 369 1.76 10.96 26.85
CA HIS A 369 2.99 11.03 26.06
C HIS A 369 2.91 12.15 25.00
N PRO A 370 3.00 13.43 25.42
CA PRO A 370 2.94 14.57 24.52
C PRO A 370 4.12 14.59 23.54
N PRO A 371 3.94 15.18 22.33
CA PRO A 371 5.03 15.37 21.38
C PRO A 371 6.09 16.31 21.95
N LYS A 372 7.35 15.84 21.99
CA LYS A 372 8.48 16.58 22.56
C LYS A 372 8.68 17.93 21.86
N GLY A 373 8.67 19.01 22.65
CA GLY A 373 8.95 20.37 22.18
C GLY A 373 7.72 21.26 21.95
N SER A 374 6.49 20.73 22.08
CA SER A 374 5.29 21.57 22.13
C SER A 374 4.95 21.99 23.56
N SER A 375 4.60 23.27 23.76
CA SER A 375 4.00 23.77 25.00
C SER A 375 2.48 23.57 25.06
N LEU A 376 1.83 23.24 23.93
CA LEU A 376 0.40 23.00 23.82
C LEU A 376 0.11 21.52 23.52
N ASN A 377 -0.80 20.93 24.29
CA ASN A 377 -1.30 19.56 24.11
C ASN A 377 -2.82 19.57 23.93
N ASP A 378 -3.25 19.49 22.67
CA ASP A 378 -4.65 19.30 22.27
C ASP A 378 -4.75 18.08 21.32
N PRO A 379 -4.90 16.86 21.86
CA PRO A 379 -5.03 15.65 21.06
C PRO A 379 -6.47 15.42 20.58
N GLN A 380 -7.46 16.06 21.20
CA GLN A 380 -8.86 15.99 20.79
C GLN A 380 -9.18 16.93 19.61
N ASN A 381 -8.31 17.91 19.32
CA ASN A 381 -8.50 19.00 18.34
C ASN A 381 -9.76 19.82 18.68
N LEU A 382 -9.78 20.32 19.92
CA LEU A 382 -10.85 21.16 20.45
C LEU A 382 -10.70 22.61 20.01
N LEU A 383 -9.47 23.04 19.76
CA LEU A 383 -9.16 24.33 19.15
C LEU A 383 -9.23 24.21 17.62
N THR A 384 -9.77 25.22 16.95
CA THR A 384 -9.63 25.35 15.49
C THR A 384 -8.16 25.60 15.12
N THR A 385 -7.82 25.44 13.85
CA THR A 385 -6.43 25.64 13.38
C THR A 385 -5.91 27.04 13.66
N VAL A 386 -6.77 28.07 13.56
CA VAL A 386 -6.40 29.47 13.81
C VAL A 386 -6.18 29.69 15.32
N GLU A 387 -7.15 29.32 16.16
CA GLU A 387 -7.04 29.43 17.63
C GLU A 387 -5.82 28.68 18.17
N LYS A 388 -5.50 27.52 17.59
CA LYS A 388 -4.31 26.74 17.95
C LYS A 388 -3.02 27.48 17.61
N GLU A 389 -2.91 28.06 16.41
CA GLU A 389 -1.75 28.85 16.00
C GLU A 389 -1.56 30.09 16.89
N ASP A 390 -2.65 30.77 17.25
CA ASP A 390 -2.66 31.92 18.17
C ASP A 390 -2.21 31.54 19.59
N VAL A 391 -2.77 30.46 20.16
CA VAL A 391 -2.37 29.96 21.49
C VAL A 391 -0.91 29.49 21.50
N GLU A 392 -0.45 28.80 20.45
CA GLU A 392 0.95 28.43 20.31
C GLU A 392 1.87 29.65 20.15
N HIS A 393 1.40 30.74 19.53
CA HIS A 393 2.16 31.99 19.42
C HIS A 393 2.32 32.66 20.79
N VAL A 394 1.23 32.82 21.54
CA VAL A 394 1.24 33.38 22.90
C VAL A 394 2.10 32.54 23.85
N LEU A 395 2.03 31.20 23.79
CA LEU A 395 2.88 30.33 24.59
C LEU A 395 4.38 30.49 24.27
N ARG A 396 4.73 30.64 22.98
CA ARG A 396 6.12 30.90 22.57
C ARG A 396 6.61 32.27 23.06
N GLU A 397 5.78 33.30 22.98
CA GLU A 397 6.10 34.65 23.48
C GLU A 397 6.33 34.65 25.00
N LEU A 398 5.40 34.09 25.78
CA LEU A 398 5.48 34.04 27.25
C LEU A 398 6.68 33.19 27.72
N ASN A 399 6.94 32.04 27.08
CA ASN A 399 8.05 31.16 27.43
C ASN A 399 9.42 31.68 26.98
N ALA A 400 9.48 32.62 26.02
CA ALA A 400 10.71 33.31 25.64
C ALA A 400 11.03 34.49 26.59
N ASN A 401 9.99 35.17 27.08
CA ASN A 401 10.11 36.36 27.92
C ASN A 401 10.16 36.08 29.43
N SER A 402 10.24 34.82 29.86
CA SER A 402 10.20 34.44 31.28
C SER A 402 11.25 33.38 31.66
N LYS A 403 11.58 33.31 32.95
CA LYS A 403 12.55 32.35 33.52
C LYS A 403 11.94 30.97 33.84
N PHE A 404 10.72 30.72 33.37
CA PHE A 404 9.95 29.49 33.59
C PHE A 404 9.18 29.13 32.32
N ARG A 405 8.62 27.93 32.24
CA ARG A 405 7.77 27.52 31.11
C ARG A 405 6.32 27.27 31.52
N ILE A 406 5.42 27.66 30.65
CA ILE A 406 3.99 27.36 30.74
C ILE A 406 3.68 26.26 29.71
N TYR A 407 3.02 25.21 30.19
CA TYR A 407 2.49 24.10 29.39
C TYR A 407 0.96 24.05 29.55
N VAL A 408 0.24 23.68 28.49
CA VAL A 408 -1.22 23.63 28.47
C VAL A 408 -1.71 22.30 27.94
N SER A 409 -2.63 21.67 28.66
CA SER A 409 -3.38 20.50 28.17
C SER A 409 -4.86 20.84 28.12
N VAL A 410 -5.44 20.81 26.92
CA VAL A 410 -6.84 21.20 26.65
C VAL A 410 -7.75 19.98 26.69
N PHE A 411 -8.92 20.08 27.34
CA PHE A 411 -9.89 18.98 27.51
C PHE A 411 -11.31 19.44 27.17
N LYS A 412 -12.18 18.55 26.70
CA LYS A 412 -13.59 18.92 26.44
C LYS A 412 -14.33 19.12 27.78
N GLY A 413 -15.04 20.24 27.92
CA GLY A 413 -15.88 20.49 29.09
C GLY A 413 -16.96 19.41 29.27
N GLY A 414 -17.18 18.97 30.51
CA GLY A 414 -18.18 17.96 30.87
C GLY A 414 -17.73 16.51 30.78
N GLN A 415 -16.50 16.21 30.31
CA GLN A 415 -15.95 14.86 30.34
C GLN A 415 -15.45 14.46 31.73
N ASP A 416 -15.70 13.21 32.11
CA ASP A 416 -15.07 12.57 33.26
C ASP A 416 -13.59 12.31 32.96
N ILE A 417 -12.70 13.01 33.68
CA ILE A 417 -11.25 12.88 33.55
C ILE A 417 -10.77 11.74 34.48
N PRO A 418 -10.14 10.67 33.96
CA PRO A 418 -9.56 9.61 34.78
C PRO A 418 -8.49 10.12 35.75
N SER A 419 -8.37 9.48 36.91
CA SER A 419 -7.33 9.79 37.91
C SER A 419 -5.89 9.59 37.41
N GLU A 420 -5.71 8.81 36.35
CA GLU A 420 -4.44 8.64 35.63
C GLU A 420 -3.97 9.93 34.92
N LEU A 421 -4.92 10.82 34.59
CA LEU A 421 -4.69 12.15 33.99
C LEU A 421 -4.75 13.27 35.03
N SER A 422 -4.36 12.96 36.28
CA SER A 422 -4.19 13.99 37.32
C SER A 422 -3.10 14.99 36.94
N VAL A 423 -3.21 16.21 37.48
CA VAL A 423 -2.31 17.30 37.16
C VAL A 423 -0.85 16.99 37.53
N ASP A 424 -0.61 16.32 38.66
CA ASP A 424 0.75 15.94 39.08
C ASP A 424 1.37 14.88 38.14
N MET A 425 0.55 13.96 37.62
CA MET A 425 1.00 12.99 36.61
C MET A 425 1.28 13.67 35.28
N LEU A 426 0.43 14.62 34.84
CA LEU A 426 0.66 15.41 33.64
C LEU A 426 1.92 16.27 33.74
N VAL A 427 2.18 16.92 34.88
CA VAL A 427 3.44 17.66 35.14
C VAL A 427 4.64 16.73 34.98
N THR A 428 4.63 15.57 35.65
CA THR A 428 5.71 14.57 35.60
C THR A 428 5.96 14.03 34.19
N ALA A 429 4.92 13.96 33.35
CA ALA A 429 4.99 13.41 32.00
C ALA A 429 5.36 14.44 30.91
N THR A 430 5.05 15.72 31.12
CA THR A 430 5.20 16.80 30.12
C THR A 430 6.46 17.65 30.33
N VAL A 431 6.82 17.93 31.59
CA VAL A 431 7.87 18.89 31.95
C VAL A 431 9.25 18.22 31.97
N GLN A 432 10.30 18.97 31.60
CA GLN A 432 11.67 18.47 31.69
C GLN A 432 12.18 18.51 33.14
N PRO A 433 12.96 17.51 33.60
CA PRO A 433 13.52 17.53 34.95
C PRO A 433 14.42 18.76 35.15
N CYS A 434 14.33 19.38 36.33
CA CYS A 434 15.03 20.62 36.69
C CYS A 434 14.61 21.89 35.92
N GLU A 435 13.43 21.89 35.29
CA GLU A 435 12.81 23.08 34.70
C GLU A 435 11.78 23.70 35.66
N TYR A 436 11.84 25.02 35.86
CA TYR A 436 10.75 25.76 36.51
C TYR A 436 9.56 25.80 35.55
N ALA A 437 8.46 25.14 35.89
CA ALA A 437 7.31 25.08 34.98
C ALA A 437 5.96 25.10 35.69
N VAL A 438 4.94 25.54 34.95
CA VAL A 438 3.53 25.44 35.31
C VAL A 438 2.76 24.74 34.20
N LEU A 439 1.98 23.73 34.57
CA LEU A 439 1.04 23.07 33.68
C LEU A 439 -0.39 23.51 33.99
N MET A 440 -1.10 24.02 32.99
CA MET A 440 -2.52 24.35 33.09
C MET A 440 -3.36 23.24 32.45
N ARG A 441 -4.25 22.64 33.24
CA ARG A 441 -5.31 21.76 32.74
C ARG A 441 -6.52 22.62 32.40
N TYR A 442 -6.84 22.76 31.11
CA TYR A 442 -7.87 23.69 30.63
C TYR A 442 -9.06 22.96 30.00
N PRO A 443 -10.17 22.76 30.74
CA PRO A 443 -11.41 22.24 30.18
C PRO A 443 -12.20 23.34 29.45
N THR A 444 -12.34 23.22 28.14
CA THR A 444 -13.05 24.16 27.25
C THR A 444 -14.51 24.32 27.68
N GLY A 445 -14.97 25.57 27.81
CA GLY A 445 -16.33 25.89 28.25
C GLY A 445 -16.66 25.62 29.73
N ASN A 446 -15.69 25.19 30.55
CA ASN A 446 -15.88 25.05 32.01
C ASN A 446 -14.68 25.64 32.79
N PRO A 447 -14.57 26.98 32.89
CA PRO A 447 -13.45 27.62 33.58
C PRO A 447 -13.34 27.21 35.06
N ALA A 448 -14.44 26.82 35.72
CA ALA A 448 -14.41 26.39 37.11
C ALA A 448 -13.60 25.09 37.34
N ALA A 449 -13.44 24.25 36.32
CA ALA A 449 -12.70 22.99 36.38
C ALA A 449 -11.21 23.11 35.96
N ILE A 450 -10.71 24.32 35.70
CA ILE A 450 -9.29 24.59 35.48
C ILE A 450 -8.50 24.20 36.74
N GLU A 451 -7.35 23.55 36.56
CA GLU A 451 -6.37 23.24 37.60
C GLU A 451 -4.95 23.61 37.16
N LEU A 452 -4.07 23.87 38.14
CA LEU A 452 -2.68 24.30 37.93
C LEU A 452 -1.71 23.36 38.66
N GLY A 453 -0.75 22.82 37.91
CA GLY A 453 0.35 22.00 38.40
C GLY A 453 1.67 22.75 38.32
N TYR A 454 2.62 22.44 39.20
CA TYR A 454 3.86 23.18 39.37
C TYR A 454 5.06 22.23 39.46
N GLN A 455 6.15 22.54 38.74
CA GLN A 455 7.44 21.85 38.83
C GLN A 455 8.51 22.85 39.27
N GLU A 456 9.29 22.50 40.31
CA GLU A 456 10.27 23.36 41.03
C GLU A 456 9.73 24.68 41.63
N ILE A 457 8.56 25.15 41.21
CA ILE A 457 7.87 26.32 41.75
C ILE A 457 7.01 25.84 42.93
N ASN A 458 7.37 26.21 44.17
CA ASN A 458 6.63 25.84 45.39
C ASN A 458 5.97 27.05 46.06
N PRO A 459 4.83 27.55 45.53
CA PRO A 459 4.09 28.66 46.12
C PRO A 459 3.29 28.21 47.34
N ALA A 460 3.29 29.05 48.38
CA ALA A 460 2.45 28.85 49.56
C ALA A 460 0.98 28.63 49.19
N GLU A 461 0.28 27.78 49.95
CA GLU A 461 -1.07 27.31 49.60
C GLU A 461 -2.09 28.44 49.39
N ALA A 462 -2.02 29.52 50.17
CA ALA A 462 -2.85 30.71 49.96
C ALA A 462 -2.64 31.33 48.56
N ARG A 463 -1.38 31.43 48.10
CA ARG A 463 -1.06 31.95 46.75
C ARG A 463 -1.50 31.00 45.64
N ARG A 464 -1.43 29.68 45.85
CA ARG A 464 -1.97 28.69 44.89
C ARG A 464 -3.45 28.91 44.64
N HIS A 465 -4.22 29.09 45.71
CA HIS A 465 -5.67 29.36 45.61
C HIS A 465 -5.95 30.73 44.98
N GLU A 466 -5.21 31.77 45.35
CA GLU A 466 -5.34 33.12 44.77
C GLU A 466 -5.06 33.12 43.25
N TRP A 467 -3.95 32.51 42.82
CA TRP A 467 -3.59 32.39 41.42
C TRP A 467 -4.62 31.59 40.63
N LEU A 468 -5.07 30.46 41.18
CA LEU A 468 -6.11 29.64 40.56
C LEU A 468 -7.42 30.43 40.38
N GLN A 469 -7.84 31.21 41.39
CA GLN A 469 -9.03 32.07 41.27
C GLN A 469 -8.85 33.15 40.19
N LYS A 470 -7.71 33.85 40.16
CA LYS A 470 -7.40 34.86 39.13
C LYS A 470 -7.34 34.28 37.70
N VAL A 471 -6.82 33.07 37.55
CA VAL A 471 -6.79 32.35 36.27
C VAL A 471 -8.20 31.95 35.84
N ARG A 472 -9.03 31.47 36.77
CA ARG A 472 -10.44 31.12 36.49
C ARG A 472 -11.30 32.32 36.12
N THR A 473 -11.09 33.49 36.73
CA THR A 473 -11.79 34.72 36.33
C THR A 473 -11.29 35.27 34.99
N ALA A 474 -9.97 35.22 34.74
CA ALA A 474 -9.39 35.61 33.45
C ALA A 474 -9.78 34.67 32.30
N ALA A 475 -10.12 33.41 32.58
CA ALA A 475 -10.60 32.44 31.59
C ALA A 475 -12.02 32.74 31.06
N GLY A 476 -12.78 33.62 31.72
CA GLY A 476 -14.06 34.15 31.24
C GLY A 476 -15.10 33.07 30.96
N ASP A 477 -15.38 32.83 29.67
CA ASP A 477 -16.36 31.91 29.13
C ASP A 477 -15.82 30.50 28.86
N GLY A 478 -14.50 30.28 28.98
CA GLY A 478 -13.86 29.02 28.64
C GLY A 478 -13.50 28.86 27.15
N SER A 479 -13.49 29.94 26.38
CA SER A 479 -13.09 30.00 24.96
C SER A 479 -11.56 30.00 24.75
N ALA A 480 -11.10 29.97 23.49
CA ALA A 480 -9.69 30.15 23.15
C ALA A 480 -9.14 31.53 23.55
N GLU A 481 -9.95 32.59 23.45
CA GLU A 481 -9.58 33.93 23.94
C GLU A 481 -9.50 33.97 25.48
N GLY A 482 -10.40 33.25 26.15
CA GLY A 482 -10.34 32.98 27.58
C GLY A 482 -9.04 32.26 27.98
N LEU A 483 -8.63 31.23 27.23
CA LEU A 483 -7.35 30.54 27.44
C LEU A 483 -6.16 31.49 27.29
N MET A 484 -6.09 32.29 26.23
CA MET A 484 -5.01 33.28 26.06
C MET A 484 -4.96 34.31 27.20
N SER A 485 -6.12 34.74 27.68
CA SER A 485 -6.24 35.66 28.82
C SER A 485 -5.80 35.02 30.15
N ALA A 486 -6.16 33.76 30.37
CA ALA A 486 -5.70 32.94 31.49
C ALA A 486 -4.18 32.73 31.48
N LEU A 487 -3.56 32.55 30.31
CA LEU A 487 -2.11 32.41 30.15
C LEU A 487 -1.35 33.69 30.47
N ARG A 488 -1.81 34.83 29.96
CA ARG A 488 -1.24 36.15 30.31
C ARG A 488 -1.42 36.44 31.81
N CYS A 489 -2.57 36.05 32.39
CA CYS A 489 -2.83 36.18 33.81
C CYS A 489 -1.81 35.39 34.65
N ILE A 490 -1.68 34.07 34.46
CA ILE A 490 -0.75 33.25 35.25
C ILE A 490 0.71 33.70 35.07
N SER A 491 1.10 34.11 33.85
CA SER A 491 2.43 34.66 33.61
C SER A 491 2.69 35.90 34.47
N SER A 492 1.75 36.87 34.47
CA SER A 492 1.90 38.09 35.27
C SER A 492 1.98 37.86 36.79
N GLN A 493 1.35 36.79 37.30
CA GLN A 493 1.41 36.44 38.72
C GLN A 493 2.74 35.78 39.12
N ILE A 494 3.38 35.05 38.21
CA ILE A 494 4.62 34.31 38.49
C ILE A 494 5.87 35.15 38.19
N THR A 495 5.85 36.04 37.19
CA THR A 495 6.99 36.87 36.81
C THR A 495 7.68 37.57 38.00
N PRO A 496 6.96 38.20 38.97
CA PRO A 496 7.59 38.84 40.14
C PRO A 496 8.33 37.87 41.08
N ILE A 497 7.94 36.59 41.08
CA ILE A 497 8.64 35.53 41.84
C ILE A 497 9.78 34.94 41.00
N SER A 498 9.67 34.96 39.67
CA SER A 498 10.66 34.34 38.77
C SER A 498 12.06 34.94 38.87
N ASP A 499 12.21 36.15 39.42
CA ASP A 499 13.52 36.72 39.73
C ASP A 499 14.27 36.01 40.86
N THR A 500 13.58 35.26 41.72
CA THR A 500 14.22 34.40 42.74
C THR A 500 14.59 33.02 42.22
N PHE A 501 14.23 32.68 40.98
CA PHE A 501 14.55 31.38 40.38
C PHE A 501 16.04 31.31 40.05
N VAL A 502 16.75 30.41 40.74
CA VAL A 502 18.16 30.14 40.50
C VAL A 502 18.26 29.10 39.40
N PRO A 503 18.91 29.39 38.24
CA PRO A 503 19.01 28.42 37.17
C PRO A 503 19.70 27.15 37.68
N VAL A 504 19.01 26.00 37.55
CA VAL A 504 19.57 24.71 37.94
C VAL A 504 20.62 24.30 36.89
N ILE A 505 21.85 24.80 37.09
CA ILE A 505 22.99 24.46 36.23
C ILE A 505 23.23 22.96 36.34
N THR A 506 22.83 22.22 35.31
CA THR A 506 23.24 20.84 35.14
C THR A 506 24.75 20.80 34.90
N ASN A 507 25.50 20.53 35.97
CA ASN A 507 26.94 20.28 35.91
C ASN A 507 27.22 18.96 35.19
N SER A 508 27.00 18.91 33.87
CA SER A 508 27.19 17.78 32.97
C SER A 508 28.67 17.34 32.79
N GLY A 509 29.57 17.83 33.66
CA GLY A 509 31.00 17.55 33.65
C GLY A 509 31.63 17.21 35.01
N ARG A 510 30.88 17.15 36.13
CA ARG A 510 31.43 16.73 37.43
C ARG A 510 30.81 15.43 37.91
N LYS A 511 31.63 14.38 38.03
CA LYS A 511 31.27 13.16 38.78
C LYS A 511 30.83 13.57 40.19
N PRO A 512 29.69 13.08 40.71
CA PRO A 512 29.23 13.49 42.03
C PRO A 512 30.25 13.05 43.10
N PRO A 513 30.55 13.89 44.11
CA PRO A 513 31.37 13.46 45.22
C PRO A 513 30.69 12.31 45.96
N LYS A 514 31.45 11.28 46.32
CA LYS A 514 30.97 10.18 47.18
C LYS A 514 30.70 10.73 48.58
N ILE A 515 29.48 11.20 48.82
CA ILE A 515 28.98 11.45 50.17
C ILE A 515 28.56 10.08 50.74
N THR A 516 29.44 9.46 51.53
CA THR A 516 29.13 8.25 52.28
C THR A 516 28.19 8.60 53.44
N ILE A 517 26.89 8.62 53.17
CA ILE A 517 25.87 8.75 54.21
C ILE A 517 25.80 7.41 54.97
N GLN A 518 26.36 7.39 56.18
CA GLN A 518 26.22 6.31 57.15
C GLN A 518 24.76 6.25 57.66
N TYR A 519 23.88 5.57 56.92
CA TYR A 519 22.55 5.23 57.42
C TYR A 519 22.67 4.14 58.49
N LYS A 520 22.25 4.44 59.73
CA LYS A 520 21.84 3.39 60.66
C LYS A 520 20.60 2.70 60.08
N GLU A 521 20.72 1.43 59.74
CA GLU A 521 19.59 0.60 59.31
C GLU A 521 18.62 0.34 60.47
N ASN A 522 17.66 1.25 60.66
CA ASN A 522 16.35 0.81 61.15
C ASN A 522 15.67 0.06 60.01
N LYS A 523 15.26 -1.19 60.29
CA LYS A 523 14.64 -2.14 59.36
C LYS A 523 13.73 -1.46 58.32
N LYS A 524 14.22 -1.32 57.09
CA LYS A 524 13.38 -1.13 55.91
C LYS A 524 13.25 -2.48 55.22
N GLU A 525 12.01 -2.89 54.96
CA GLU A 525 11.74 -4.06 54.14
C GLU A 525 12.41 -3.88 52.78
N LYS A 526 13.20 -4.89 52.36
CA LYS A 526 13.82 -4.90 51.04
C LYS A 526 12.70 -4.85 49.99
N LYS A 527 12.61 -3.76 49.24
CA LYS A 527 11.88 -3.74 47.96
C LYS A 527 12.52 -4.81 47.07
N ARG A 528 11.86 -5.97 46.96
CA ARG A 528 12.33 -7.11 46.14
C ARG A 528 12.58 -6.62 44.71
N THR A 529 13.78 -6.86 44.20
CA THR A 529 14.17 -6.45 42.86
C THR A 529 13.42 -7.30 41.83
N ILE A 530 13.18 -6.78 40.63
CA ILE A 530 12.51 -7.54 39.55
C ILE A 530 13.27 -8.85 39.24
N LYS A 531 14.60 -8.83 39.33
CA LYS A 531 15.44 -10.03 39.19
C LYS A 531 15.17 -11.08 40.26
N ASP A 532 15.01 -10.67 41.52
CA ASP A 532 14.73 -11.58 42.64
C ASP A 532 13.36 -12.27 42.44
N ARG A 533 12.35 -11.52 41.97
CA ARG A 533 11.03 -12.08 41.61
C ARG A 533 11.08 -13.04 40.41
N ILE A 534 11.96 -12.81 39.44
CA ILE A 534 12.15 -13.73 38.31
C ILE A 534 12.83 -15.02 38.78
N GLN A 535 13.84 -14.92 39.66
CA GLN A 535 14.51 -16.07 40.26
C GLN A 535 13.52 -16.93 41.08
N GLU A 536 12.76 -16.30 41.98
CA GLU A 536 11.73 -16.93 42.81
C GLU A 536 10.56 -17.52 41.98
N ALA A 537 10.29 -16.97 40.80
CA ALA A 537 9.31 -17.51 39.86
C ALA A 537 9.83 -18.71 39.04
N ILE A 538 11.14 -18.83 38.81
CA ILE A 538 11.76 -19.97 38.10
C ILE A 538 11.82 -21.22 39.00
N GLU A 539 12.01 -21.03 40.31
CA GLU A 539 12.07 -22.12 41.30
C GLU A 539 10.68 -22.70 41.65
N ASN A 540 9.59 -22.00 41.34
CA ASN A 540 8.23 -22.40 41.66
C ASN A 540 7.47 -23.00 40.45
N PRO A 541 7.28 -24.34 40.36
CA PRO A 541 6.73 -24.98 39.15
C PRO A 541 5.31 -24.54 38.80
N LEU A 542 4.50 -24.14 39.78
CA LEU A 542 3.15 -23.61 39.57
C LEU A 542 3.14 -22.18 38.96
N ILE A 543 4.14 -21.35 39.30
CA ILE A 543 4.27 -19.99 38.76
C ILE A 543 4.84 -20.05 37.34
N VAL A 544 5.82 -20.92 37.10
CA VAL A 544 6.33 -21.24 35.76
C VAL A 544 5.18 -21.61 34.82
N SER A 545 4.27 -22.51 35.23
CA SER A 545 3.11 -22.87 34.41
C SER A 545 2.12 -21.71 34.20
N MET A 546 1.81 -20.92 35.25
CA MET A 546 0.89 -19.79 35.11
C MET A 546 1.42 -18.64 34.25
N VAL A 547 2.74 -18.49 34.09
CA VAL A 547 3.34 -17.41 33.31
C VAL A 547 3.74 -17.86 31.89
N LEU A 548 4.33 -19.05 31.74
CA LEU A 548 4.71 -19.56 30.42
C LEU A 548 3.51 -19.93 29.54
N TYR A 549 2.41 -20.42 30.12
CA TYR A 549 1.23 -20.81 29.34
C TYR A 549 0.55 -19.61 28.64
N PRO A 550 0.22 -18.49 29.30
CA PRO A 550 -0.32 -17.31 28.61
C PRO A 550 0.69 -16.63 27.70
N LEU A 551 2.00 -16.63 28.01
CA LEU A 551 3.03 -16.13 27.10
C LEU A 551 3.15 -17.00 25.84
N GLY A 552 3.06 -18.32 25.98
CA GLY A 552 3.02 -19.28 24.87
C GLY A 552 1.77 -19.12 24.01
N ILE A 553 0.60 -18.92 24.63
CA ILE A 553 -0.65 -18.59 23.91
C ILE A 553 -0.53 -17.25 23.19
N LEU A 554 0.00 -16.20 23.83
CA LEU A 554 0.18 -14.89 23.21
C LEU A 554 1.17 -14.97 22.03
N SER A 555 2.30 -15.65 22.20
CA SER A 555 3.27 -15.92 21.13
C SER A 555 2.64 -16.73 19.98
N SER A 556 1.81 -17.72 20.29
CA SER A 556 1.09 -18.53 19.31
C SER A 556 0.06 -17.69 18.55
N LEU A 557 -0.71 -16.84 19.23
CA LEU A 557 -1.69 -15.92 18.63
C LEU A 557 -1.02 -14.84 17.78
N VAL A 558 0.12 -14.29 18.21
CA VAL A 558 0.92 -13.35 17.41
C VAL A 558 1.50 -14.05 16.18
N GLY A 559 1.99 -15.28 16.33
CA GLY A 559 2.45 -16.11 15.21
C GLY A 559 1.32 -16.43 14.21
N LEU A 560 0.15 -16.85 14.71
CA LEU A 560 -1.05 -17.10 13.91
C LEU A 560 -1.55 -15.84 13.21
N TRP A 561 -1.53 -14.68 13.88
CA TRP A 561 -1.87 -13.40 13.28
C TRP A 561 -0.87 -13.01 12.18
N PHE A 562 0.43 -13.20 12.42
CA PHE A 562 1.47 -12.93 11.44
C PHE A 562 1.34 -13.85 10.22
N VAL A 563 1.13 -15.15 10.44
CA VAL A 563 0.89 -16.15 9.40
C VAL A 563 -0.42 -15.85 8.63
N PHE A 564 -1.51 -15.50 9.32
CA PHE A 564 -2.78 -15.15 8.69
C PHE A 564 -2.68 -13.86 7.85
N ASN A 565 -2.01 -12.83 8.37
CA ASN A 565 -1.73 -11.59 7.63
C ASN A 565 -0.77 -11.84 6.45
N TRP A 566 0.20 -12.72 6.60
CA TRP A 566 1.11 -13.17 5.54
C TRP A 566 0.39 -13.95 4.44
N MET A 567 -0.47 -14.92 4.79
CA MET A 567 -1.31 -15.63 3.82
C MET A 567 -2.28 -14.68 3.11
N ARG A 568 -2.86 -13.71 3.83
CA ARG A 568 -3.76 -12.71 3.26
C ARG A 568 -3.06 -11.73 2.31
N THR A 569 -1.78 -11.47 2.50
CA THR A 569 -0.99 -10.58 1.64
C THR A 569 -0.25 -11.31 0.51
N SER A 570 0.07 -12.59 0.69
CA SER A 570 0.69 -13.46 -0.31
C SER A 570 -0.29 -13.84 -1.42
N SER A 571 -0.28 -13.08 -2.51
CA SER A 571 -1.19 -13.29 -3.63
C SER A 571 -0.57 -14.27 -4.63
N LYS A 572 -1.06 -15.51 -4.65
CA LYS A 572 -0.74 -16.47 -5.72
C LYS A 572 -1.58 -16.12 -6.96
N LEU A 573 -0.92 -15.68 -8.02
CA LEU A 573 -1.55 -15.49 -9.33
C LEU A 573 -1.86 -16.86 -9.96
N VAL A 574 -2.89 -16.90 -10.80
CA VAL A 574 -3.33 -18.11 -11.52
C VAL A 574 -2.88 -17.94 -12.96
N GLU A 575 -2.36 -19.01 -13.54
CA GLU A 575 -1.91 -18.99 -14.93
C GLU A 575 -3.10 -18.77 -15.87
N SER A 576 -3.02 -17.71 -16.68
CA SER A 576 -3.96 -17.42 -17.76
C SER A 576 -3.44 -17.98 -19.07
N GLU A 577 -4.31 -18.08 -20.07
CA GLU A 577 -3.90 -18.17 -21.46
C GLU A 577 -3.07 -16.94 -21.86
N ALA A 578 -2.17 -17.09 -22.82
CA ALA A 578 -1.34 -16.00 -23.34
C ALA A 578 -1.98 -15.47 -24.62
N ASP A 579 -2.36 -14.19 -24.62
CA ASP A 579 -2.92 -13.48 -25.77
C ASP A 579 -1.75 -12.87 -26.56
N LEU A 580 -1.17 -13.67 -27.47
CA LEU A 580 0.01 -13.34 -28.27
C LEU A 580 -0.26 -12.14 -29.19
N ARG A 581 0.72 -11.22 -29.29
CA ARG A 581 0.57 -9.94 -29.99
C ARG A 581 1.91 -9.41 -30.49
N LEU A 582 1.92 -8.73 -31.64
CA LEU A 582 3.10 -8.06 -32.22
C LEU A 582 4.30 -9.01 -32.45
N SER A 583 4.01 -10.25 -32.86
CA SER A 583 4.87 -11.44 -32.92
C SER A 583 5.78 -11.69 -31.72
N SER A 584 5.53 -11.01 -30.58
CA SER A 584 6.47 -11.00 -29.48
C SER A 584 6.30 -12.24 -28.61
N PRO A 585 7.37 -12.96 -28.25
CA PRO A 585 7.25 -14.27 -27.59
C PRO A 585 6.73 -14.19 -26.14
N TYR A 586 6.97 -13.08 -25.44
CA TYR A 586 6.72 -12.98 -24.00
C TYR A 586 5.94 -11.73 -23.54
N GLY A 587 5.93 -10.64 -24.33
CA GLY A 587 5.46 -9.33 -23.89
C GLY A 587 4.02 -8.94 -24.23
N ALA A 588 3.16 -8.81 -23.20
CA ALA A 588 1.76 -8.41 -23.38
C ALA A 588 1.56 -6.94 -23.75
N GLY A 589 2.40 -6.05 -23.23
CA GLY A 589 2.12 -4.63 -23.34
C GLY A 589 3.11 -3.70 -22.66
N VAL A 590 2.92 -2.42 -22.96
CA VAL A 590 3.64 -1.28 -22.40
C VAL A 590 2.63 -0.22 -21.95
N SER A 591 2.92 0.50 -20.87
CA SER A 591 2.09 1.62 -20.41
C SER A 591 2.44 2.93 -21.13
N ARG A 592 1.56 3.94 -21.05
CA ARG A 592 1.87 5.28 -21.57
C ARG A 592 3.02 5.92 -20.79
N TYR A 593 3.76 6.83 -21.42
CA TYR A 593 4.77 7.62 -20.72
C TYR A 593 4.17 8.48 -19.61
N VAL A 594 4.86 8.48 -18.48
CA VAL A 594 4.67 9.42 -17.38
C VAL A 594 5.94 10.27 -17.27
N ARG A 595 5.82 11.59 -17.37
CA ARG A 595 6.91 12.50 -16.99
C ARG A 595 6.98 12.51 -15.47
N TYR A 596 7.97 11.85 -14.88
CA TYR A 596 7.92 11.47 -13.46
C TYR A 596 8.22 12.64 -12.52
N LEU A 597 8.90 13.71 -12.98
CA LEU A 597 9.07 14.96 -12.23
C LEU A 597 7.82 15.85 -12.28
N GLU A 598 7.08 15.84 -13.39
CA GLU A 598 5.84 16.63 -13.56
C GLU A 598 4.59 15.93 -13.03
N GLY A 599 4.56 14.59 -13.00
CA GLY A 599 3.37 13.80 -12.67
C GLY A 599 2.34 13.74 -13.80
N THR A 600 2.68 14.23 -14.98
CA THR A 600 1.83 14.30 -16.18
C THR A 600 1.90 12.99 -16.99
N GLU A 601 0.87 12.71 -17.80
CA GLU A 601 0.91 11.65 -18.83
C GLU A 601 1.06 12.34 -20.19
N ALA A 602 2.09 11.99 -20.97
CA ALA A 602 2.43 12.68 -22.22
C ALA A 602 1.34 12.61 -23.32
N GLY A 603 0.30 11.79 -23.13
CA GLY A 603 -0.85 11.69 -24.05
C GLY A 603 -2.05 12.59 -23.72
N LYS A 604 -2.02 13.39 -22.64
CA LYS A 604 -3.18 14.21 -22.21
C LYS A 604 -3.19 15.64 -22.75
N GLU A 605 -2.06 16.17 -23.20
CA GLU A 605 -1.97 17.54 -23.72
C GLU A 605 -2.70 17.70 -25.06
N LYS A 606 -2.72 16.65 -25.91
CA LYS A 606 -3.42 16.64 -27.21
C LYS A 606 -4.94 16.42 -27.14
N ARG A 607 -5.60 16.65 -25.99
CA ARG A 607 -7.07 16.57 -25.83
C ARG A 607 -7.68 17.84 -25.22
N LEU A 608 -6.99 18.98 -25.34
CA LEU A 608 -7.42 20.30 -24.86
C LEU A 608 -7.63 21.34 -25.97
N PHE A 609 -7.62 20.90 -27.23
CA PHE A 609 -7.96 21.68 -28.42
C PHE A 609 -9.02 20.91 -29.21
#